data_AF-A0A3C0VHP4-F1
#
_entry.id   AF-A0A3C0VHP4-F1
#
_cell.length_a   1.000
_cell.length_b   1.000
_cell.length_c   1.000
_cell.angle_alpha   90.00
_cell.angle_beta   90.00
_cell.angle_gamma   90.00
#
_symmetry.space_group_name_H-M   'P 1'
#
loop_
_entity.id
_entity.type
_entity.pdbx_description
1 polymer ?
#
loop_
_entity_poly.entity_id
_entity_poly.type
_entity_poly.pdbx_seq_one_letter_code
_entity_poly.pdbx_strand_id
1 'polypeptide(L)'
;GALDIADAVWILSYLFRHGRAPTCLETANANGDGRIDIADAIRILGYLFSQQEALPAPFESCGTDPRAAGERCVTYEPCEGR
;
A
#
# COMPACT_ATOMS: atom_id res chain seq x y z
N GLY A 1 -4.90 10.53 0.62
CA GLY A 1 -3.53 10.75 1.14
C GLY A 1 -2.56 10.86 -0.04
N ALA A 2 -1.32 11.26 0.19
CA ALA A 2 -0.27 11.24 -0.83
C ALA A 2 0.69 10.07 -0.55
N LEU A 3 1.22 9.43 -1.59
CA LEU A 3 2.28 8.42 -1.44
C LEU A 3 3.62 9.12 -1.21
N ASP A 4 4.30 8.80 -0.11
CA ASP A 4 5.64 9.29 0.17
C ASP A 4 6.50 8.25 0.94
N ILE A 5 7.69 8.67 1.40
CA ILE A 5 8.63 7.79 2.10
C ILE A 5 8.09 7.29 3.44
N ALA A 6 7.18 8.02 4.07
CA ALA A 6 6.58 7.62 5.34
C ALA A 6 5.76 6.34 5.19
N ASP A 7 5.14 6.09 4.02
CA ASP A 7 4.42 4.84 3.76
C ASP A 7 5.35 3.62 3.82
N ALA A 8 6.53 3.71 3.20
CA ALA A 8 7.54 2.64 3.26
C ALA A 8 8.05 2.42 4.69
N VAL A 9 8.32 3.49 5.45
CA VAL A 9 8.77 3.41 6.85
C VAL A 9 7.68 2.81 7.74
N TRP A 10 6.42 3.13 7.45
CA TRP A 10 5.27 2.65 8.19
C TRP A 10 5.08 1.13 8.00
N ILE A 11 5.20 0.62 6.77
CA ILE A 11 5.20 -0.84 6.48
C ILE A 11 6.33 -1.54 7.24
N LEU A 12 7.56 -1.01 7.18
CA LEU A 12 8.71 -1.60 7.90
C LEU A 12 8.50 -1.59 9.42
N SER A 13 7.86 -0.55 9.95
CA SER A 13 7.53 -0.47 11.38
C SER A 13 6.47 -1.50 11.78
N TYR A 14 5.45 -1.73 10.94
CA TYR A 14 4.48 -2.79 11.14
C TYR A 14 5.15 -4.18 11.17
N LEU A 15 6.03 -4.45 10.20
CA LEU A 15 6.69 -5.76 10.06
C LEU A 15 7.70 -6.07 11.16
N PHE A 16 8.53 -5.11 11.57
CA PHE A 16 9.73 -5.38 12.38
C PHE A 16 9.72 -4.73 13.76
N ARG A 17 8.78 -3.83 14.03
CA ARG A 17 8.74 -3.07 15.30
C ARG A 17 7.43 -3.19 16.05
N HIS A 18 6.57 -4.14 15.67
CA HIS A 18 5.21 -4.26 16.19
C HIS A 18 4.46 -2.92 16.13
N GLY A 19 4.68 -2.16 15.04
CA GLY A 19 3.97 -0.93 14.77
C GLY A 19 2.48 -1.18 14.58
N ARG A 20 1.69 -0.10 14.58
CA ARG A 20 0.25 -0.17 14.37
C ARG A 20 -0.04 -0.88 13.04
N ALA A 21 -0.90 -1.90 13.06
CA ALA A 21 -1.38 -2.56 11.86
C ALA A 21 -2.25 -1.60 11.02
N PRO A 22 -2.29 -1.77 9.69
CA PRO A 22 -3.09 -0.89 8.87
C PRO A 22 -4.56 -1.19 9.13
N THR A 23 -5.40 -0.16 9.05
CA THR A 23 -6.85 -0.37 9.05
C THR A 23 -7.29 -1.22 7.87
N CYS A 24 -6.51 -1.17 6.79
CA CYS A 24 -6.66 -1.97 5.59
C CYS A 24 -5.36 -2.68 5.22
N LEU A 25 -5.30 -4.01 5.34
CA LEU A 25 -4.11 -4.80 5.04
C LEU A 25 -3.66 -4.66 3.58
N GLU A 26 -4.61 -4.49 2.67
CA GLU A 26 -4.36 -4.36 1.24
C GLU A 26 -3.67 -3.04 0.88
N THR A 27 -3.82 -1.98 1.67
CA THR A 27 -3.06 -0.73 1.47
C THR A 27 -1.56 -0.89 1.74
N ALA A 28 -1.17 -1.95 2.46
CA ALA A 28 0.22 -2.28 2.73
C ALA A 28 0.83 -3.29 1.75
N ASN A 29 0.02 -3.92 0.89
CA ASN A 29 0.46 -4.84 -0.18
C ASN A 29 0.75 -4.03 -1.46
N ALA A 30 1.84 -3.26 -1.44
CA ALA A 30 2.21 -2.34 -2.50
C ALA A 30 2.69 -3.05 -3.77
N ASN A 31 3.17 -4.30 -3.68
CA ASN A 31 3.58 -5.07 -4.86
C ASN A 31 2.42 -5.89 -5.48
N GLY A 32 1.30 -6.03 -4.78
CA GLY A 32 0.09 -6.70 -5.25
C GLY A 32 0.15 -8.23 -5.24
N ASP A 33 1.08 -8.85 -4.51
CA ASP A 33 1.26 -10.31 -4.51
C ASP A 33 0.40 -11.07 -3.48
N GLY A 34 -0.30 -10.34 -2.62
CA GLY A 34 -1.21 -10.88 -1.61
C GLY A 34 -0.55 -11.17 -0.27
N ARG A 35 0.72 -10.78 -0.10
CA ARG A 35 1.46 -10.81 1.17
C ARG A 35 1.75 -9.38 1.60
N ILE A 36 2.11 -9.25 2.87
CA ILE A 36 2.66 -8.01 3.41
C ILE A 36 4.02 -8.36 3.95
N ASP A 37 5.06 -7.96 3.24
CA ASP A 37 6.44 -8.21 3.60
C ASP A 37 7.38 -7.08 3.14
N ILE A 38 8.69 -7.31 3.21
CA ILE A 38 9.68 -6.28 2.89
C ILE A 38 9.63 -5.85 1.41
N ALA A 39 9.12 -6.71 0.52
CA ALA A 39 9.00 -6.39 -0.89
C ALA A 39 8.06 -5.20 -1.13
N ASP A 40 7.05 -4.99 -0.28
CA ASP A 40 6.13 -3.86 -0.37
C ASP A 40 6.84 -2.53 -0.11
N ALA A 41 7.65 -2.47 0.95
CA ALA A 41 8.44 -1.28 1.26
C ALA A 41 9.47 -0.99 0.14
N ILE A 42 10.12 -2.03 -0.39
CA ILE A 42 11.03 -1.90 -1.53
C ILE A 42 10.30 -1.36 -2.75
N ARG A 43 9.08 -1.84 -3.00
CA ARG A 43 8.27 -1.43 -4.16
C ARG A 43 7.92 0.06 -4.12
N ILE A 44 7.55 0.59 -2.95
CA ILE A 44 7.29 2.02 -2.75
C ILE A 44 8.56 2.84 -3.00
N LEU A 45 9.68 2.46 -2.39
CA LEU A 45 10.95 3.18 -2.55
C LEU A 45 11.46 3.13 -4.00
N GLY A 46 11.28 2.01 -4.69
CA GLY A 46 11.62 1.84 -6.09
C GLY A 46 10.82 2.79 -7.00
N TYR A 47 9.53 2.96 -6.73
CA TYR A 47 8.71 3.95 -7.42
C TYR A 47 9.19 5.39 -7.14
N LEU A 48 9.39 5.74 -5.85
CA LEU A 48 9.76 7.09 -5.44
C LEU A 48 11.15 7.55 -5.92
N PHE A 49 12.13 6.65 -5.94
CA PHE A 49 13.54 7.03 -6.10
C PHE A 49 14.26 6.35 -7.26
N SER A 50 13.70 5.30 -7.86
CA SER A 50 14.37 4.52 -8.91
C SER A 50 13.58 4.47 -10.22
N GLN A 51 12.55 5.32 -10.36
CA GLN A 51 11.70 5.38 -11.56
C GLN A 51 11.17 3.99 -11.98
N GLN A 52 10.92 3.11 -11.01
CA GLN A 52 10.27 1.85 -11.29
C GLN A 52 8.81 2.09 -11.71
N GLU A 53 8.21 1.08 -12.34
CA GLU A 53 6.83 1.13 -12.82
C GLU A 53 5.85 1.61 -11.74
N ALA A 54 4.74 2.22 -12.14
CA ALA A 54 3.65 2.62 -11.24
C ALA A 54 3.13 1.43 -10.41
N LEU A 55 2.69 1.69 -9.17
CA LEU A 55 2.15 0.63 -8.31
C LEU A 55 0.88 -0.01 -8.92
N PRO A 56 0.54 -1.25 -8.54
CA PRO A 56 -0.73 -1.86 -8.94
C PRO A 56 -1.94 -1.02 -8.53
N ALA A 57 -3.02 -1.13 -9.29
CA ALA A 57 -4.27 -0.44 -8.96
C ALA A 57 -4.86 -0.96 -7.61
N PRO A 58 -5.53 -0.10 -6.83
CA PRO A 58 -5.69 1.34 -7.02
C PRO A 58 -4.41 2.10 -6.67
N PHE A 59 -3.93 2.91 -7.62
CA PHE A 59 -2.76 3.77 -7.44
C PHE A 59 -3.11 5.18 -7.95
N GLU A 60 -2.72 6.23 -7.22
CA GLU A 60 -3.00 7.67 -7.45
C GLU A 60 -4.48 8.12 -7.32
N SER A 61 -5.44 7.23 -7.59
CA SER A 61 -6.86 7.47 -7.39
C SER A 61 -7.47 6.47 -6.41
N CYS A 62 -8.43 6.94 -5.62
CA CYS A 62 -9.26 6.05 -4.83
C CYS A 62 -10.13 5.19 -5.76
N GLY A 63 -10.26 3.91 -5.42
CA GLY A 63 -11.02 2.96 -6.21
C GLY A 63 -10.77 1.54 -5.73
N THR A 64 -11.52 0.61 -6.29
CA THR A 64 -11.33 -0.82 -6.04
C THR A 64 -10.35 -1.40 -7.06
N ASP A 65 -9.43 -2.27 -6.62
CA ASP A 65 -8.66 -3.08 -7.57
C ASP A 65 -9.61 -4.10 -8.25
N PRO A 66 -9.82 -4.04 -9.58
CA PRO A 66 -10.63 -5.02 -10.29
C PRO A 66 -10.00 -6.43 -10.33
N ARG A 67 -8.70 -6.56 -10.01
CA ARG A 67 -7.97 -7.83 -10.08
C ARG A 67 -7.86 -8.57 -8.75
N ALA A 68 -7.80 -7.86 -7.63
CA ALA A 68 -7.86 -8.57 -6.37
C ALA A 68 -9.23 -9.30 -6.27
N ALA A 69 -9.30 -10.37 -5.50
CA ALA A 69 -10.48 -11.24 -5.35
C ALA A 69 -10.79 -11.40 -3.86
N GLY A 70 -12.07 -11.38 -3.48
CA GLY A 70 -12.50 -11.58 -2.09
C GLY A 70 -12.43 -10.32 -1.22
N GLU A 71 -13.16 -10.39 -0.11
CA GLU A 71 -13.45 -9.38 0.90
C GLU A 71 -12.30 -8.41 1.15
N ARG A 72 -12.47 -7.17 0.67
CA ARG A 72 -11.45 -6.13 0.66
C ARG A 72 -11.97 -4.86 1.30
N CYS A 73 -11.06 -4.06 1.82
CA CYS A 73 -11.37 -2.75 2.37
C CYS A 73 -12.20 -1.92 1.39
N VAL A 74 -13.45 -1.71 1.75
CA VAL A 74 -14.39 -0.93 0.93
C VAL A 74 -14.05 0.55 0.98
N THR A 75 -13.45 0.98 2.09
CA THR A 75 -13.01 2.35 2.33
C THR A 75 -11.70 2.35 3.11
N TYR A 76 -10.83 3.28 2.71
CA TYR A 76 -9.66 3.71 3.46
C TYR A 76 -9.92 5.17 3.85
N GLU A 77 -9.70 5.56 5.11
CA GLU A 77 -10.02 6.92 5.62
C GLU A 77 -9.54 8.05 4.67
N PRO A 78 -8.31 8.01 4.13
CA PRO A 78 -7.85 8.97 3.13
C PRO A 78 -8.55 8.96 1.75
N CYS A 79 -9.44 7.99 1.52
CA CYS A 79 -10.32 7.85 0.36
C CYS A 79 -11.80 8.10 0.69
N GLU A 80 -12.13 8.45 1.93
CA GLU A 80 -13.49 8.80 2.32
C GLU A 80 -13.80 10.25 1.89
N GLY A 81 -14.81 10.43 1.02
CA GLY A 81 -15.25 11.75 0.55
C GLY A 81 -14.61 12.26 -0.75
N ARG A 82 -13.99 11.38 -1.56
CA ARG A 82 -13.58 11.68 -2.95
C ARG A 82 -14.19 10.70 -3.93
#